data_AF-A0A7L2U919-F1
#
_entry.id   AF-A0A7L2U919-F1
#
_cell.length_a   1.000
_cell.length_b   1.000
_cell.length_c   1.000
_cell.angle_alpha   90.00
_cell.angle_beta   90.00
_cell.angle_gamma   90.00
#
_symmetry.space_group_name_H-M   'P 1'
#
loop_
_entity.id
_entity.type
_entity.pdbx_description
1 polymer ?
#
loop_
_entity_poly.entity_id
_entity_poly.type
_entity_poly.pdbx_seq_one_letter_code
_entity_poly.pdbx_strand_id
1 'polypeptide(L)'
;SAPSLPTSFLHSSKMSEVENAFRKFAIYGDTSASGNDMMGKNFSKMCKECGVMDGKAVTSTDIDIIFNKVKTKGARTITFAEFQQAMKKLCCKRFKGKSPEEALQAVYGLIEGKQPGSAGTTKATKVGGVERLTDTSKYTGSHKERFDESGKGKGLAGHQDLTDNSGYVGAYKGAGAYDQTH
;
A
#
# COMPACT_ATOMS: atom_id res chain seq x y z
N SER A 1 -3.77 51.54 7.33
CA SER A 1 -4.13 50.21 7.84
C SER A 1 -4.51 49.30 6.69
N ALA A 2 -3.76 48.22 6.46
CA ALA A 2 -4.21 47.17 5.55
C ALA A 2 -5.41 46.45 6.18
N PRO A 3 -6.44 46.05 5.41
CA PRO A 3 -7.55 45.29 5.96
C PRO A 3 -7.04 43.92 6.44
N SER A 4 -7.10 43.67 7.74
CA SER A 4 -6.88 42.34 8.30
C SER A 4 -7.98 41.42 7.79
N LEU A 5 -7.62 40.50 6.89
CA LEU A 5 -8.54 39.51 6.36
C LEU A 5 -9.16 38.68 7.52
N PRO A 6 -10.46 38.32 7.45
CA PRO A 6 -11.08 37.51 8.49
C PRO A 6 -10.38 36.15 8.57
N THR A 7 -10.00 35.73 9.78
CA THR A 7 -9.33 34.43 10.05
C THR A 7 -10.12 33.23 9.53
N SER A 8 -11.44 33.37 9.34
CA SER A 8 -12.34 32.39 8.73
C SER A 8 -12.12 32.20 7.23
N PHE A 9 -11.85 33.27 6.47
CA PHE A 9 -11.53 33.20 5.04
C PHE A 9 -10.20 32.50 4.78
N LEU A 10 -9.20 32.77 5.62
CA LEU A 10 -7.88 32.13 5.57
C LEU A 10 -7.97 30.61 5.82
N HIS A 11 -8.80 30.19 6.79
CA HIS A 11 -9.02 28.76 7.07
C HIS A 11 -9.69 28.03 5.89
N SER A 12 -10.68 28.65 5.23
CA SER A 12 -11.37 28.05 4.09
C SER A 12 -10.45 27.87 2.89
N SER A 13 -9.62 28.86 2.57
CA SER A 13 -8.67 28.80 1.44
C SER A 13 -7.55 27.78 1.69
N LYS A 14 -7.08 27.68 2.94
CA LYS A 14 -6.06 26.70 3.32
C LYS A 14 -6.57 25.26 3.18
N MET A 15 -7.83 25.01 3.53
CA MET A 15 -8.43 23.69 3.38
C MET A 15 -8.53 23.28 1.91
N SER A 16 -8.92 24.20 1.01
CA SER A 16 -8.96 23.91 -0.43
C SER A 16 -7.57 23.58 -1.00
N GLU A 17 -6.52 24.25 -0.54
CA GLU A 17 -5.14 23.95 -0.98
C GLU A 17 -4.66 22.58 -0.50
N VAL A 18 -5.03 22.19 0.72
CA VAL A 18 -4.74 20.84 1.24
C VAL A 18 -5.52 19.78 0.47
N GLU A 19 -6.77 20.03 0.11
CA GLU A 19 -7.58 19.13 -0.72
C GLU A 19 -7.01 19.02 -2.15
N ASN A 20 -6.58 20.13 -2.74
CA ASN A 20 -5.89 20.14 -4.04
C ASN A 20 -4.61 19.30 -3.99
N ALA A 21 -3.79 19.44 -2.95
CA ALA A 21 -2.62 18.60 -2.74
C ALA A 21 -3.02 17.12 -2.62
N PHE A 22 -4.03 16.80 -1.81
CA PHE A 22 -4.55 15.44 -1.67
C PHE A 22 -4.93 14.83 -3.03
N ARG A 23 -5.71 15.54 -3.85
CA ARG A 23 -6.11 15.07 -5.18
C ARG A 23 -4.92 14.81 -6.10
N LYS A 24 -3.92 15.70 -6.10
CA LYS A 24 -2.68 15.53 -6.89
C LYS A 24 -1.91 14.27 -6.48
N PHE A 25 -1.80 14.00 -5.18
CA PHE A 25 -1.16 12.78 -4.69
C PHE A 25 -2.04 11.55 -4.92
N ALA A 26 -3.36 11.67 -4.88
CA ALA A 26 -4.30 10.57 -5.08
C ALA A 26 -4.17 9.97 -6.49
N ILE A 27 -4.13 10.81 -7.53
CA ILE A 27 -3.95 10.39 -8.93
C ILE A 27 -2.50 10.08 -9.31
N TYR A 28 -1.55 10.25 -8.39
CA TYR A 28 -0.14 10.06 -8.70
C TYR A 28 0.16 8.60 -9.05
N GLY A 29 0.73 8.40 -10.24
CA GLY A 29 1.08 7.07 -10.75
C GLY A 29 -0.12 6.23 -11.20
N ASP A 30 -1.33 6.80 -11.21
CA ASP A 30 -2.53 6.21 -11.76
C ASP A 30 -3.42 7.31 -12.36
N THR A 31 -3.23 7.56 -13.66
CA THR A 31 -3.96 8.60 -14.39
C THR A 31 -5.44 8.27 -14.60
N SER A 32 -5.88 7.04 -14.27
CA SER A 32 -7.28 6.63 -14.33
C SER A 32 -8.03 6.89 -13.02
N ALA A 33 -7.32 7.22 -11.94
CA ALA A 33 -7.92 7.51 -10.64
C ALA A 33 -8.71 8.82 -10.68
N SER A 34 -9.86 8.85 -9.99
CA SER A 34 -10.74 10.01 -9.88
C SER A 34 -10.15 11.14 -9.02
N GLY A 35 -9.15 10.84 -8.18
CA GLY A 35 -8.58 11.76 -7.21
C GLY A 35 -9.40 11.92 -5.92
N ASN A 36 -10.55 11.23 -5.80
CA ASN A 36 -11.39 11.27 -4.60
C ASN A 36 -10.83 10.41 -3.45
N ASP A 37 -10.09 9.36 -3.79
CA ASP A 37 -9.57 8.37 -2.86
C ASP A 37 -8.06 8.19 -3.09
N MET A 38 -7.32 7.99 -2.00
CA MET A 38 -5.86 7.90 -2.03
C MET A 38 -5.37 6.53 -1.58
N MET A 39 -4.46 5.94 -2.35
CA MET A 39 -3.80 4.68 -1.97
C MET A 39 -2.81 4.85 -0.82
N GLY A 40 -2.62 3.80 -0.01
CA GLY A 40 -1.64 3.82 1.08
C GLY A 40 -0.21 4.19 0.63
N LYS A 41 0.23 3.71 -0.54
CA LYS A 41 1.53 4.10 -1.13
C LYS A 41 1.62 5.61 -1.41
N ASN A 42 0.53 6.20 -1.89
CA ASN A 42 0.45 7.62 -2.24
C ASN A 42 0.34 8.47 -0.97
N PHE A 43 -0.40 8.00 0.03
CA PHE A 43 -0.46 8.61 1.36
C PHE A 43 0.92 8.65 2.04
N SER A 44 1.66 7.54 2.00
CA SER A 44 3.03 7.48 2.53
C SER A 44 3.98 8.42 1.80
N LYS A 45 3.92 8.47 0.46
CA LYS A 45 4.67 9.44 -0.35
C LYS A 45 4.32 10.89 0.04
N MET A 46 3.04 11.22 0.14
CA MET A 46 2.57 12.54 0.54
C MET A 46 3.11 12.94 1.92
N CYS A 47 2.99 12.05 2.92
CA CYS A 47 3.50 12.32 4.26
C CYS A 47 5.01 12.53 4.29
N LYS A 48 5.76 11.83 3.43
CA LYS A 48 7.21 12.00 3.29
C LYS A 48 7.58 13.32 2.59
N GLU A 49 6.98 13.61 1.43
CA GLU A 49 7.34 14.76 0.59
C GLU A 49 6.84 16.10 1.14
N CYS A 50 5.71 16.09 1.85
CA CYS A 50 5.25 17.26 2.61
C CYS A 50 6.03 17.42 3.92
N GLY A 51 6.89 16.47 4.29
CA GLY A 51 7.64 16.51 5.54
C GLY A 51 6.74 16.36 6.77
N VAL A 52 5.58 15.69 6.65
CA VAL A 52 4.74 15.24 7.77
C VAL A 52 5.48 14.19 8.60
N MET A 53 6.14 13.27 7.90
CA MET A 53 7.05 12.27 8.46
C MET A 53 8.39 12.92 8.78
N ASP A 54 8.74 13.00 10.07
CA ASP A 54 9.97 13.64 10.54
C ASP A 54 11.10 12.62 10.80
N GLY A 55 10.81 11.32 10.66
CA GLY A 55 11.76 10.23 10.93
C GLY A 55 12.09 10.05 12.41
N LYS A 56 11.41 10.77 13.31
CA LYS A 56 11.64 10.73 14.76
C LYS A 56 10.34 10.40 15.50
N ALA A 57 9.42 11.36 15.54
CA ALA A 57 8.14 11.19 16.21
C ALA A 57 7.12 10.49 15.30
N VAL A 58 7.18 10.73 14.00
CA VAL A 58 6.33 10.11 12.98
C VAL A 58 7.22 9.36 12.00
N THR A 59 7.15 8.03 12.06
CA THR A 59 7.92 7.11 11.21
C THR A 59 7.05 6.47 10.13
N SER A 60 7.64 5.78 9.16
CA SER A 60 6.88 5.06 8.12
C SER A 60 5.92 4.04 8.72
N THR A 61 6.32 3.34 9.79
CA THR A 61 5.46 2.40 10.51
C THR A 61 4.24 3.11 11.10
N ASP A 62 4.42 4.32 11.63
CA ASP A 62 3.30 5.09 12.17
C ASP A 62 2.31 5.52 11.10
N ILE A 63 2.83 5.90 9.92
CA ILE A 63 2.00 6.22 8.75
C ILE A 63 1.14 5.01 8.36
N ASP A 64 1.75 3.82 8.24
CA ASP A 64 1.02 2.58 7.91
C ASP A 64 -0.01 2.19 8.97
N ILE A 65 0.34 2.29 10.26
CA ILE A 65 -0.60 2.02 11.36
C ILE A 65 -1.78 2.97 11.29
N ILE A 66 -1.53 4.28 11.12
CA ILE A 66 -2.57 5.30 11.09
C ILE A 66 -3.46 5.14 9.86
N PHE A 67 -2.87 4.86 8.69
CA PHE A 67 -3.61 4.58 7.48
C PHE A 67 -4.60 3.42 7.68
N ASN A 68 -4.11 2.29 8.21
CA ASN A 68 -4.95 1.13 8.49
C ASN A 68 -5.99 1.38 9.59
N LYS A 69 -5.75 2.35 10.48
CA LYS A 69 -6.68 2.73 11.55
C LYS A 69 -7.81 3.64 11.10
N VAL A 70 -7.55 4.53 10.14
CA VAL A 70 -8.58 5.49 9.66
C VAL A 70 -9.35 4.98 8.47
N LYS A 71 -8.76 4.12 7.65
CA LYS A 71 -9.44 3.57 6.48
C LYS A 71 -10.57 2.64 6.90
N THR A 72 -11.60 2.60 6.07
CA THR A 72 -12.65 1.59 6.16
C THR A 72 -12.06 0.17 6.12
N LYS A 73 -12.54 -0.73 6.99
CA LYS A 73 -11.99 -2.09 7.12
C LYS A 73 -12.05 -2.83 5.77
N GLY A 74 -10.93 -3.39 5.34
CA GLY A 74 -10.80 -4.07 4.03
C GLY A 74 -10.53 -3.15 2.85
N ALA A 75 -10.68 -1.82 3.01
CA ALA A 75 -10.35 -0.86 1.96
C ALA A 75 -8.83 -0.78 1.73
N ARG A 76 -8.46 -0.46 0.50
CA ARG A 76 -7.07 -0.19 0.09
C ARG A 76 -6.78 1.32 0.04
N THR A 77 -7.81 2.14 -0.06
CA THR A 77 -7.80 3.60 -0.17
C THR A 77 -8.27 4.27 1.12
N ILE A 78 -8.02 5.57 1.21
CA ILE A 78 -8.70 6.48 2.13
C ILE A 78 -9.36 7.63 1.36
N THR A 79 -10.51 8.08 1.84
CA THR A 79 -11.18 9.31 1.38
C THR A 79 -10.53 10.56 1.99
N PHE A 80 -10.88 11.75 1.50
CA PHE A 80 -10.41 13.00 2.09
C PHE A 80 -10.81 13.15 3.57
N ALA A 81 -12.01 12.67 3.96
CA ALA A 81 -12.46 12.71 5.35
C ALA A 81 -11.59 11.83 6.27
N GLU A 82 -11.28 10.61 5.83
CA GLU A 82 -10.38 9.70 6.56
C GLU A 82 -8.94 10.25 6.61
N PHE A 83 -8.50 10.90 5.53
CA PHE A 83 -7.23 11.63 5.50
C PHE A 83 -7.17 12.74 6.55
N GLN A 84 -8.23 13.56 6.70
CA GLN A 84 -8.28 14.57 7.75
C GLN A 84 -8.19 13.95 9.16
N GLN A 85 -8.83 12.80 9.38
CA GLN A 85 -8.68 12.05 10.63
C GLN A 85 -7.25 11.54 10.85
N ALA A 86 -6.57 11.09 9.79
CA ALA A 86 -5.17 10.72 9.86
C ALA A 86 -4.29 11.91 10.26
N MET A 87 -4.51 13.08 9.67
CA MET A 87 -3.78 14.31 10.00
C MET A 87 -3.98 14.73 11.45
N LYS A 88 -5.19 14.62 11.99
CA LYS A 88 -5.48 14.83 13.43
C LYS A 88 -4.68 13.89 14.33
N LYS A 89 -4.55 12.61 13.95
CA LYS A 89 -3.76 11.63 14.73
C LYS A 89 -2.26 11.90 14.63
N LEU A 90 -1.79 12.27 13.44
CA LEU A 90 -0.37 12.54 13.18
C LEU A 90 0.10 13.84 13.84
N CYS A 91 -0.72 14.89 13.84
CA CYS A 91 -0.34 16.17 14.43
C CYS A 91 -0.12 16.06 15.95
N CYS A 92 -0.99 15.35 16.67
CA CYS A 92 -0.81 15.09 18.10
C CYS A 92 0.46 14.29 18.40
N LYS A 93 0.84 13.37 17.51
CA LYS A 93 2.06 12.57 17.67
C LYS A 93 3.34 13.39 17.42
N ARG A 94 3.31 14.26 16.41
CA ARG A 94 4.46 15.07 15.99
C ARG A 94 4.69 16.31 16.85
N PHE A 95 3.63 17.07 17.15
CA PHE A 95 3.71 18.35 17.84
C PHE A 95 3.27 18.20 19.30
N LYS A 96 4.01 17.38 20.07
CA LYS A 96 3.75 17.22 21.50
C LYS A 96 3.89 18.58 22.20
N GLY A 97 2.89 18.95 22.99
CA GLY A 97 2.87 20.20 23.76
C GLY A 97 2.24 21.40 23.04
N LYS A 98 1.79 21.26 21.79
CA LYS A 98 0.95 22.28 21.13
C LYS A 98 -0.53 21.96 21.29
N SER A 99 -1.39 22.98 21.15
CA SER A 99 -2.83 22.75 21.09
C SER A 99 -3.19 21.92 19.84
N PRO A 100 -4.30 21.14 19.87
CA PRO A 100 -4.72 20.33 18.72
C PRO A 100 -4.92 21.15 17.44
N GLU A 101 -5.43 22.37 17.58
CA GLU A 101 -5.71 23.29 16.47
C GLU A 101 -4.41 23.81 15.84
N GLU A 102 -3.47 24.31 16.66
CA GLU A 102 -2.17 24.77 16.15
C GLU A 102 -1.35 23.64 15.52
N ALA A 103 -1.39 22.44 16.11
CA ALA A 103 -0.71 21.27 15.57
C ALA A 103 -1.28 20.88 14.20
N LEU A 104 -2.60 20.93 14.05
CA LEU A 104 -3.29 20.61 12.81
C LEU A 104 -3.03 21.67 11.73
N GLN A 105 -3.07 22.95 12.09
CA GLN A 105 -2.72 24.05 11.18
C GLN A 105 -1.26 23.96 10.72
N ALA A 106 -0.34 23.59 11.61
CA ALA A 106 1.06 23.36 11.27
C ALA A 106 1.22 22.20 10.27
N VAL A 107 0.51 21.07 10.46
CA VAL A 107 0.53 19.96 9.49
C VAL A 107 -0.05 20.38 8.14
N TYR A 108 -1.17 21.10 8.12
CA TYR A 108 -1.75 21.60 6.88
C TYR A 108 -0.87 22.62 6.17
N GLY A 109 -0.16 23.47 6.91
CA GLY A 109 0.83 24.39 6.32
C GLY A 109 2.02 23.68 5.66
N LEU A 110 2.29 22.43 6.02
CA LEU A 110 3.32 21.63 5.34
C LEU A 110 2.83 21.01 4.03
N ILE A 111 1.52 20.85 3.89
CA ILE A 111 0.86 20.14 2.79
C ILE A 111 0.31 21.09 1.72
N GLU A 112 -0.14 22.28 2.13
CA GLU A 112 -0.70 23.28 1.21
C GLU A 112 0.24 23.55 0.02
N GLY A 113 -0.33 23.61 -1.19
CA GLY A 113 0.41 23.85 -2.42
C GLY A 113 1.40 22.74 -2.84
N LYS A 114 1.53 21.65 -2.08
CA LYS A 114 2.42 20.53 -2.44
C LYS A 114 1.85 19.71 -3.59
N GLN A 115 2.77 19.10 -4.33
CA GLN A 115 2.46 18.19 -5.42
C GLN A 115 3.48 17.06 -5.42
N PRO A 116 3.10 15.86 -5.90
CA PRO A 116 4.02 14.74 -5.94
C PRO A 116 5.22 15.08 -6.83
N GLY A 117 6.42 14.95 -6.28
CA GLY A 117 7.64 15.19 -7.04
C GLY A 117 7.86 14.09 -8.09
N SER A 118 8.20 14.50 -9.32
CA SER A 118 8.80 13.65 -10.37
C SER A 118 10.31 13.49 -10.15
N ALA A 119 10.77 13.43 -8.90
CA ALA A 119 12.15 13.07 -8.62
C ALA A 119 12.33 11.60 -9.03
N GLY A 120 12.76 11.41 -10.28
CA GLY A 120 13.04 10.11 -10.87
C GLY A 120 13.88 9.27 -9.92
N THR A 121 13.52 7.99 -9.80
CA THR A 121 14.34 6.98 -9.15
C THR A 121 14.88 7.44 -7.80
N THR A 122 14.05 7.45 -6.76
CA THR A 122 14.62 7.27 -5.42
C THR A 122 15.41 5.97 -5.46
N LYS A 123 16.76 6.08 -5.48
CA LYS A 123 17.66 4.96 -5.26
C LYS A 123 17.05 4.15 -4.14
N ALA A 124 16.65 2.91 -4.45
CA ALA A 124 16.12 2.02 -3.44
C ALA A 124 17.14 2.03 -2.29
N THR A 125 16.82 2.68 -1.18
CA THR A 125 17.51 2.39 0.06
C THR A 125 17.26 0.91 0.23
N LYS A 126 18.32 0.09 0.11
CA LYS A 126 18.29 -1.34 0.42
C LYS A 126 17.86 -1.48 1.88
N VAL A 127 16.56 -1.34 2.13
CA VAL A 127 15.92 -1.82 3.33
C VAL A 127 15.80 -3.31 3.06
N GLY A 128 16.54 -4.11 3.84
CA GLY A 128 16.64 -5.56 3.76
C GLY A 128 15.34 -6.32 4.04
N GLY A 129 14.19 -5.79 3.61
CA GLY A 129 12.91 -6.48 3.56
C GLY A 129 12.60 -7.11 2.20
N VAL A 130 13.31 -6.73 1.12
CA VAL A 130 13.07 -7.29 -0.22
C VAL A 130 13.98 -8.47 -0.54
N GLU A 131 15.15 -8.59 0.11
CA GLU A 131 16.08 -9.72 -0.11
C GLU A 131 15.62 -11.02 0.60
N ARG A 132 14.57 -10.97 1.41
CA ARG A 132 13.92 -12.14 2.02
C ARG A 132 12.66 -12.61 1.30
N LEU A 133 12.26 -11.96 0.20
CA LEU A 133 11.04 -12.28 -0.54
C LEU A 133 11.29 -12.82 -1.97
N THR A 134 12.55 -12.95 -2.40
CA THR A 134 12.92 -13.52 -3.72
C THR A 134 14.04 -14.56 -3.64
N ASP A 135 14.23 -15.20 -2.48
CA ASP A 135 15.06 -16.40 -2.40
C ASP A 135 14.14 -17.62 -2.54
N THR A 136 13.92 -18.03 -3.80
CA THR A 136 13.12 -19.19 -4.16
C THR A 136 13.75 -20.52 -3.71
N SER A 137 15.01 -20.52 -3.25
CA SER A 137 15.68 -21.71 -2.73
C SER A 137 15.17 -22.16 -1.35
N LYS A 138 14.40 -21.30 -0.65
CA LYS A 138 13.84 -21.59 0.68
C LYS A 138 12.36 -21.94 0.68
N TYR A 139 11.71 -21.99 -0.49
CA TYR A 139 10.29 -22.33 -0.62
C TYR A 139 10.11 -23.85 -0.59
N THR A 140 10.07 -24.43 0.61
CA THR A 140 9.67 -25.83 0.81
C THR A 140 8.14 -25.89 0.87
N GLY A 141 7.51 -26.27 -0.24
CA GLY A 141 6.08 -26.63 -0.26
C GLY A 141 5.33 -26.22 -1.53
N SER A 142 4.79 -27.22 -2.23
CA SER A 142 3.70 -27.26 -3.25
C SER A 142 3.52 -26.15 -4.32
N HIS A 143 4.38 -25.13 -4.41
CA HIS A 143 4.25 -24.01 -5.36
C HIS A 143 5.36 -24.04 -6.44
N LYS A 144 5.96 -25.22 -6.67
CA LYS A 144 7.06 -25.44 -7.62
C LYS A 144 6.57 -25.75 -9.05
N GLU A 145 5.29 -26.00 -9.26
CA GLU A 145 4.76 -26.42 -10.58
C GLU A 145 4.15 -25.28 -11.42
N ARG A 146 4.38 -24.01 -11.05
CA ARG A 146 3.84 -22.87 -11.82
C ARG A 146 4.84 -22.18 -12.76
N PHE A 147 6.12 -22.55 -12.70
CA PHE A 147 7.18 -21.87 -13.46
C PHE A 147 8.25 -22.87 -13.91
N ASP A 148 8.72 -22.74 -15.15
CA ASP A 148 9.94 -23.41 -15.60
C ASP A 148 11.19 -22.68 -15.08
N GLU A 149 12.37 -23.29 -15.24
CA GLU A 149 13.66 -22.77 -14.74
C GLU A 149 14.08 -21.42 -15.36
N SER A 150 13.31 -20.88 -16.31
CA SER A 150 13.51 -19.53 -16.88
C SER A 150 12.49 -18.49 -16.36
N GLY A 151 11.50 -18.90 -15.57
CA GLY A 151 10.55 -18.00 -14.91
C GLY A 151 9.47 -17.43 -15.83
N LYS A 152 9.21 -18.02 -17.01
CA LYS A 152 8.02 -17.66 -17.80
C LYS A 152 6.81 -18.46 -17.34
N GLY A 153 5.70 -17.76 -17.07
CA GLY A 153 4.43 -18.41 -16.75
C GLY A 153 3.93 -19.18 -17.97
N LYS A 154 3.80 -20.51 -17.84
CA LYS A 154 3.16 -21.35 -18.86
C LYS A 154 1.67 -21.01 -18.85
N GLY A 155 1.14 -20.51 -19.97
CA GLY A 155 -0.25 -20.07 -20.09
C GLY A 155 -1.30 -21.19 -19.95
N LEU A 156 -2.44 -21.03 -20.65
CA LEU A 156 -3.65 -21.87 -20.58
C LEU A 156 -3.48 -23.40 -20.76
N ALA A 157 -2.30 -23.89 -21.16
CA ALA A 157 -1.97 -25.31 -21.17
C ALA A 157 -1.78 -25.92 -19.76
N GLY A 158 -1.67 -25.09 -18.71
CA GLY A 158 -1.57 -25.55 -17.31
C GLY A 158 -2.91 -25.78 -16.60
N HIS A 159 -4.04 -25.71 -17.32
CA HIS A 159 -5.38 -25.80 -16.73
C HIS A 159 -6.22 -27.00 -17.23
N GLN A 160 -5.57 -28.04 -17.76
CA GLN A 160 -6.20 -29.37 -17.90
C GLN A 160 -5.56 -30.31 -16.87
N ASP A 161 -6.24 -30.46 -15.75
CA ASP A 161 -6.07 -31.61 -14.88
C ASP A 161 -6.66 -32.81 -15.65
N LEU A 162 -5.80 -33.59 -16.30
CA LEU A 162 -6.16 -34.94 -16.73
C LEU A 162 -6.36 -35.73 -15.45
N THR A 163 -7.61 -35.75 -14.97
CA THR A 163 -8.01 -36.57 -13.85
C THR A 163 -7.88 -38.03 -14.29
N ASP A 164 -6.77 -38.66 -13.92
CA ASP A 164 -6.59 -40.10 -14.13
C ASP A 164 -7.48 -40.84 -13.13
N ASN A 165 -8.49 -41.53 -13.65
CA ASN A 165 -9.40 -42.38 -12.90
C ASN A 165 -8.71 -43.70 -12.55
N SER A 166 -7.79 -43.68 -11.59
CA SER A 166 -7.40 -44.88 -10.84
C SER A 166 -7.18 -44.47 -9.38
N GLY A 167 -8.01 -44.87 -8.43
CA GLY A 167 -8.44 -46.24 -8.20
C GLY A 167 -7.86 -46.68 -6.86
N TYR A 168 -8.52 -46.25 -5.80
CA TYR A 168 -8.54 -46.89 -4.49
C TYR A 168 -8.39 -48.41 -4.61
N VAL A 169 -7.33 -49.03 -4.07
CA VAL A 169 -7.35 -49.89 -2.85
C VAL A 169 -5.90 -50.25 -2.46
N GLY A 170 -5.64 -50.24 -1.15
CA GLY A 170 -4.45 -50.85 -0.57
C GLY A 170 -4.55 -52.37 -0.43
N ALA A 171 -3.36 -52.96 -0.24
CA ALA A 171 -3.08 -54.28 0.33
C ALA A 171 -3.11 -55.53 -0.59
N TYR A 172 -1.87 -55.97 -0.90
CA TYR A 172 -1.33 -57.32 -0.70
C TYR A 172 -1.56 -58.48 -1.70
N LYS A 173 -0.39 -59.00 -2.13
CA LYS A 173 0.02 -60.40 -2.41
C LYS A 173 -0.56 -61.16 -3.63
N GLY A 174 0.32 -61.38 -4.61
CA GLY A 174 0.18 -62.49 -5.57
C GLY A 174 0.95 -62.28 -6.87
N ALA A 175 2.27 -62.45 -6.84
CA ALA A 175 3.09 -62.49 -8.05
C ALA A 175 2.85 -63.80 -8.82
N GLY A 176 2.47 -63.68 -10.10
CA GLY A 176 2.71 -64.65 -11.16
C GLY A 176 1.86 -65.93 -11.18
N ALA A 177 1.01 -66.09 -12.20
CA ALA A 177 0.95 -67.27 -13.08
C ALA A 177 -0.23 -67.16 -14.09
N TYR A 178 0.15 -67.17 -15.38
CA TYR A 178 -0.41 -67.91 -16.51
C TYR A 178 -1.92 -67.84 -16.90
N ASP A 179 -2.11 -67.33 -18.12
CA ASP A 179 -2.70 -67.97 -19.32
C ASP A 179 -4.19 -67.90 -19.69
N GLN A 180 -4.31 -67.49 -20.97
CA GLN A 180 -5.17 -67.97 -22.05
C GLN A 180 -6.68 -67.77 -22.02
N THR A 181 -7.11 -67.04 -23.07
CA THR A 181 -8.29 -67.25 -23.94
C THR A 181 -9.56 -67.75 -23.28
N HIS A 182 -10.65 -67.01 -23.43
CA HIS A 182 -11.85 -67.37 -24.19
C HIS A 182 -12.61 -66.08 -24.52
#